data_AF-A0A4R7LGA7-F1
#
_entry.id   AF-A0A4R7LGA7-F1
#
_cell.length_a   1.000
_cell.length_b   1.000
_cell.length_c   1.000
_cell.angle_alpha   90.00
_cell.angle_beta   90.00
_cell.angle_gamma   90.00
#
_symmetry.space_group_name_H-M   'P 1'
#
loop_
_entity.id
_entity.type
_entity.pdbx_description
1 polymer ?
#
loop_
_entity_poly.entity_id
_entity_poly.type
_entity_poly.pdbx_seq_one_letter_code
_entity_poly.pdbx_strand_id
1 'polypeptide(L)'
;MDDAPSKYWLGYSGNGAEWALADGRDADGHHADWPYYQGPPGELNALLDLCQYPHGTDLLVVDDIDQVLLLVVEPRRRDIAHDLYAAAWHDDLKSLQDKGLIESEGLSWGSIDEWRHRRWMNAVGEGEGLFFEAADGTLVPIPESVVEPRDPEDSFSEYETTWPLIREDATRIRVTDEGWARMEEFLRDALTLGPDLSRISTLLKLGFADTAVREATVKLESMLKRRLNTDKYGRALISLIDSRLEQAGIDSTYRRIVVTRLRTVYTFVRNKFAHNTDHHLPVSEANALCWRIASLYDSPVWDEV
;
A
#
# COMPACT_ATOMS: atom_id res chain seq x y z
N MET A 1 -4.97 -37.90 -0.39
CA MET A 1 -3.50 -37.96 -0.34
C MET A 1 -3.06 -37.70 -1.78
N ASP A 2 -2.85 -36.48 -2.23
CA ASP A 2 -2.35 -35.30 -1.52
C ASP A 2 -3.02 -34.03 -2.06
N ASP A 3 -3.61 -33.23 -1.17
CA ASP A 3 -4.04 -31.86 -1.48
C ASP A 3 -2.83 -30.93 -1.27
N ALA A 4 -2.32 -30.37 -2.37
CA ALA A 4 -1.37 -29.28 -2.31
C ALA A 4 -2.09 -27.99 -1.88
N PRO A 5 -1.50 -27.14 -1.02
CA PRO A 5 -2.14 -25.91 -0.60
C PRO A 5 -2.26 -24.95 -1.79
N SER A 6 -3.51 -24.56 -2.10
CA SER A 6 -3.82 -23.53 -3.06
C SER A 6 -3.08 -22.24 -2.70
N LYS A 7 -2.15 -21.82 -3.55
CA LYS A 7 -1.54 -20.48 -3.49
C LYS A 7 -2.62 -19.46 -3.82
N TYR A 8 -3.11 -18.74 -2.82
CA TYR A 8 -4.06 -17.66 -3.01
C TYR A 8 -3.37 -16.50 -3.73
N TRP A 9 -3.86 -16.16 -4.92
CA TRP A 9 -3.56 -14.90 -5.61
C TRP A 9 -4.88 -14.18 -5.80
N LEU A 10 -5.09 -13.10 -5.03
CA LEU A 10 -6.25 -12.23 -5.15
C LEU A 10 -5.85 -11.02 -6.00
N GLY A 11 -6.15 -11.08 -7.30
CA GLY A 11 -6.28 -9.90 -8.14
C GLY A 11 -7.71 -9.41 -8.03
N TYR A 12 -7.90 -8.20 -7.52
CA TYR A 12 -9.22 -7.55 -7.47
C TYR A 12 -9.32 -6.54 -8.62
N SER A 13 -10.23 -6.80 -9.57
CA SER A 13 -10.72 -5.80 -10.49
C SER A 13 -11.80 -5.00 -9.77
N GLY A 14 -11.43 -3.84 -9.24
CA GLY A 14 -12.38 -2.93 -8.60
C GLY A 14 -13.36 -2.37 -9.61
N ASN A 15 -14.65 -2.49 -9.26
CA ASN A 15 -15.79 -1.95 -9.99
C ASN A 15 -15.63 -0.43 -10.17
N GLY A 16 -15.81 0.04 -11.40
CA GLY A 16 -15.87 1.46 -11.71
C GLY A 16 -17.09 2.11 -11.05
N ALA A 17 -16.88 3.26 -10.43
CA ALA A 17 -17.95 4.22 -10.21
C ALA A 17 -18.21 4.93 -11.54
N GLU A 18 -19.31 4.58 -12.21
CA GLU A 18 -19.82 5.32 -13.37
C GLU A 18 -20.26 6.71 -12.94
N TRP A 19 -19.44 7.72 -13.24
CA TRP A 19 -19.89 9.10 -13.27
C TRP A 19 -20.29 9.44 -14.70
N ALA A 20 -21.59 9.39 -15.00
CA ALA A 20 -22.11 9.85 -16.27
C ALA A 20 -21.98 11.38 -16.33
N LEU A 21 -21.25 11.90 -17.32
CA LEU A 21 -21.34 13.31 -17.67
C LEU A 21 -22.75 13.59 -18.22
N ALA A 22 -23.24 14.83 -18.02
CA ALA A 22 -24.61 15.24 -18.39
C ALA A 22 -24.97 15.08 -19.88
N ASP A 23 -24.02 14.68 -20.74
CA ASP A 23 -24.20 14.41 -22.16
C ASP A 23 -24.24 12.91 -22.52
N GLY A 24 -24.26 12.00 -21.53
CA GLY A 24 -24.41 10.57 -21.75
C GLY A 24 -23.16 9.87 -22.28
N ARG A 25 -21.99 10.52 -22.20
CA ARG A 25 -20.69 9.85 -22.37
C ARG A 25 -20.23 9.29 -21.03
N ASP A 26 -19.93 8.01 -21.00
CA ASP A 26 -19.19 7.39 -19.91
C ASP A 26 -17.85 8.13 -19.80
N ALA A 27 -17.65 8.82 -18.69
CA ALA A 27 -16.30 9.15 -18.30
C ALA A 27 -15.67 7.82 -17.93
N ASP A 28 -14.83 7.27 -18.80
CA ASP A 28 -13.88 6.23 -18.41
C ASP A 28 -13.13 6.81 -17.21
N GLY A 29 -13.55 6.37 -16.02
CA GLY A 29 -13.00 6.77 -14.74
C GLY A 29 -11.57 6.27 -14.69
N HIS A 30 -10.66 7.02 -15.29
CA HIS A 30 -9.26 6.98 -14.97
C HIS A 30 -9.16 7.37 -13.49
N HIS A 31 -9.32 6.39 -12.59
CA HIS A 31 -8.84 6.50 -11.23
C HIS A 31 -7.42 7.05 -11.36
N ALA A 32 -7.19 8.22 -10.77
CA ALA A 32 -6.02 9.05 -11.04
C ALA A 32 -4.71 8.26 -10.89
N ASP A 33 -3.58 8.84 -11.36
CA ASP A 33 -2.23 8.23 -11.39
C ASP A 33 -1.61 7.89 -10.01
N TRP A 34 -2.45 7.42 -9.08
CA TRP A 34 -2.14 7.11 -7.71
C TRP A 34 -1.57 5.69 -7.56
N PRO A 35 -0.85 5.45 -6.45
CA PRO A 35 -0.33 4.14 -6.07
C PRO A 35 -1.48 3.16 -5.84
N TYR A 36 -1.37 1.95 -6.40
CA TYR A 36 -2.44 0.96 -6.35
C TYR A 36 -2.59 0.28 -4.98
N TYR A 37 -3.83 -0.12 -4.65
CA TYR A 37 -4.23 -0.86 -3.46
C TYR A 37 -3.63 -2.27 -3.43
N GLN A 38 -2.62 -2.54 -2.61
CA GLN A 38 -1.81 -3.77 -2.75
C GLN A 38 -2.55 -5.08 -2.42
N GLY A 39 -3.78 -5.05 -1.89
CA GLY A 39 -4.59 -6.23 -1.63
C GLY A 39 -6.09 -5.95 -1.41
N PRO A 40 -6.92 -7.02 -1.40
CA PRO A 40 -8.33 -6.90 -1.03
C PRO A 40 -8.47 -6.50 0.45
N PRO A 41 -9.66 -6.00 0.87
CA PRO A 41 -9.95 -5.73 2.27
C PRO A 41 -9.56 -6.91 3.17
N GLY A 42 -9.01 -6.59 4.33
CA GLY A 42 -8.61 -7.55 5.34
C GLY A 42 -7.50 -7.00 6.23
N GLU A 43 -7.76 -7.01 7.54
CA GLU A 43 -6.84 -6.54 8.58
C GLU A 43 -5.39 -7.00 8.39
N LEU A 44 -5.19 -8.29 8.06
CA LEU A 44 -3.85 -8.84 7.87
C LEU A 44 -3.18 -8.33 6.58
N ASN A 45 -3.93 -8.05 5.53
CA ASN A 45 -3.39 -7.47 4.30
C ASN A 45 -2.95 -6.02 4.55
N ALA A 46 -3.81 -5.23 5.21
CA ALA A 46 -3.46 -3.87 5.61
C ALA A 46 -2.21 -3.87 6.51
N LEU A 47 -2.15 -4.75 7.52
CA LEU A 47 -0.97 -4.86 8.38
C LEU A 47 0.28 -5.27 7.59
N LEU A 48 0.15 -6.19 6.62
CA LEU A 48 1.25 -6.60 5.75
C LEU A 48 1.79 -5.44 4.91
N ASP A 49 0.90 -4.62 4.36
CA ASP A 49 1.23 -3.45 3.56
C ASP A 49 1.85 -2.32 4.38
N LEU A 50 1.37 -2.08 5.61
CA LEU A 50 1.97 -1.11 6.53
C LEU A 50 3.34 -1.57 7.02
N CYS A 51 3.46 -2.86 7.38
CA CYS A 51 4.72 -3.44 7.83
C CYS A 51 5.75 -3.50 6.70
N GLN A 52 5.41 -3.21 5.44
CA GLN A 52 6.34 -3.26 4.29
C GLN A 52 7.58 -2.39 4.48
N TYR A 53 7.47 -1.39 5.36
CA TYR A 53 8.52 -0.49 5.76
C TYR A 53 9.16 -0.89 7.09
N PRO A 54 10.39 -0.43 7.37
CA PRO A 54 11.07 -0.75 8.61
C PRO A 54 10.29 -0.33 9.87
N HIS A 55 10.56 -0.99 11.00
CA HIS A 55 10.00 -0.60 12.28
C HIS A 55 10.30 0.88 12.59
N GLY A 56 9.32 1.58 13.17
CA GLY A 56 9.40 3.01 13.48
C GLY A 56 9.16 3.96 12.30
N THR A 57 8.83 3.43 11.11
CA THR A 57 8.52 4.27 9.95
C THR A 57 7.19 4.98 10.13
N ASP A 58 7.20 6.31 9.95
CA ASP A 58 5.98 7.12 9.91
C ASP A 58 5.37 7.15 8.51
N LEU A 59 4.05 6.94 8.47
CA LEU A 59 3.23 6.97 7.27
C LEU A 59 2.30 8.17 7.35
N LEU A 60 2.49 9.15 6.49
CA LEU A 60 1.61 10.31 6.38
C LEU A 60 0.39 9.97 5.54
N VAL A 61 -0.79 10.36 6.01
CA VAL A 61 -2.00 10.34 5.16
C VAL A 61 -1.90 11.49 4.16
N VAL A 62 -2.01 11.17 2.86
CA VAL A 62 -1.95 12.15 1.78
C VAL A 62 -3.23 12.23 0.97
N ASP A 63 -4.05 11.18 0.99
CA ASP A 63 -5.36 11.20 0.35
C ASP A 63 -6.29 10.15 0.97
N ASP A 64 -7.57 10.28 0.64
CA ASP A 64 -8.67 9.37 0.98
C ASP A 64 -9.56 9.20 -0.26
N ILE A 65 -9.50 8.01 -0.87
CA ILE A 65 -10.15 7.70 -2.14
C ILE A 65 -10.83 6.34 -2.01
N ASP A 66 -12.10 6.24 -2.41
CA ASP A 66 -12.85 4.98 -2.49
C ASP A 66 -12.79 4.12 -1.20
N GLN A 67 -12.93 4.77 -0.03
CA GLN A 67 -12.84 4.15 1.31
C GLN A 67 -11.44 3.58 1.65
N VAL A 68 -10.41 4.13 1.02
CA VAL A 68 -9.02 3.76 1.25
C VAL A 68 -8.19 4.99 1.57
N LEU A 69 -7.44 4.94 2.67
CA LEU A 69 -6.44 5.95 2.96
C LEU A 69 -5.17 5.66 2.17
N LEU A 70 -4.70 6.67 1.44
CA LEU A 70 -3.40 6.65 0.81
C LEU A 70 -2.35 7.23 1.74
N LEU A 71 -1.28 6.46 1.92
CA LEU A 71 -0.22 6.74 2.87
C LEU A 71 1.12 6.88 2.13
N VAL A 72 1.95 7.83 2.55
CA VAL A 72 3.32 7.99 2.06
C VAL A 72 4.33 7.90 3.20
N VAL A 73 5.47 7.26 2.94
CA VAL A 73 6.55 7.15 3.91
C VAL A 73 7.27 8.49 4.12
N GLU A 74 7.48 8.87 5.38
CA GLU A 74 8.29 10.04 5.75
C GLU A 74 9.81 9.72 5.80
N PRO A 75 10.69 10.67 5.40
CA PRO A 75 10.38 11.96 4.78
C PRO A 75 9.96 11.79 3.30
N ARG A 76 8.97 12.59 2.87
CA ARG A 76 8.58 12.65 1.46
C ARG A 76 9.76 13.02 0.59
N ARG A 77 9.87 12.38 -0.58
CA ARG A 77 10.82 12.78 -1.60
C ARG A 77 10.21 13.93 -2.40
N ARG A 78 11.06 14.77 -2.99
CA ARG A 78 10.62 15.89 -3.84
C ARG A 78 9.86 15.45 -5.10
N ASP A 79 9.84 14.16 -5.40
CA ASP A 79 9.25 13.60 -6.61
C ASP A 79 8.28 12.49 -6.24
N ILE A 80 6.99 12.76 -6.45
CA ILE A 80 5.83 11.89 -6.19
C ILE A 80 5.99 10.53 -6.87
N ALA A 81 6.64 10.48 -8.04
CA ALA A 81 6.87 9.23 -8.77
C ALA A 81 7.87 8.30 -8.06
N HIS A 82 8.59 8.80 -7.06
CA HIS A 82 9.62 8.10 -6.30
C HIS A 82 9.31 7.94 -4.82
N ASP A 83 8.17 8.47 -4.39
CA ASP A 83 7.61 8.26 -3.07
C ASP A 83 7.21 6.78 -2.91
N LEU A 84 7.16 6.34 -1.66
CA LEU A 84 6.85 4.97 -1.29
C LEU A 84 5.53 4.99 -0.54
N TYR A 85 4.59 4.20 -1.04
CA TYR A 85 3.19 4.30 -0.66
C TYR A 85 2.64 3.00 -0.13
N ALA A 86 1.81 3.13 0.90
CA ALA A 86 0.87 2.11 1.33
C ALA A 86 -0.55 2.62 1.13
N ALA A 87 -1.49 1.70 1.04
CA ALA A 87 -2.90 2.02 1.01
C ALA A 87 -3.64 1.00 1.86
N ALA A 88 -4.60 1.45 2.64
CA ALA A 88 -5.35 0.57 3.53
C ALA A 88 -6.80 1.04 3.69
N TRP A 89 -7.72 0.09 3.62
CA TRP A 89 -9.15 0.34 3.76
C TRP A 89 -9.47 0.96 5.11
N HIS A 90 -10.50 1.81 5.14
CA HIS A 90 -10.97 2.48 6.35
C HIS A 90 -11.25 1.46 7.47
N ASP A 91 -12.03 0.43 7.18
CA ASP A 91 -12.41 -0.60 8.16
C ASP A 91 -11.21 -1.38 8.69
N ASP A 92 -10.24 -1.69 7.82
CA ASP A 92 -9.03 -2.39 8.24
C ASP A 92 -8.17 -1.52 9.16
N LEU A 93 -7.95 -0.25 8.80
CA LEU A 93 -7.20 0.69 9.64
C LEU A 93 -7.87 0.92 10.98
N LYS A 94 -9.20 1.06 10.99
CA LYS A 94 -9.95 1.18 12.23
C LYS A 94 -9.78 -0.06 13.10
N SER A 95 -9.97 -1.24 12.53
CA SER A 95 -9.83 -2.50 13.26
C SER A 95 -8.42 -2.67 13.83
N LEU A 96 -7.39 -2.33 13.05
CA LEU A 96 -6.00 -2.32 13.50
C LEU A 96 -5.77 -1.34 14.66
N GLN A 97 -6.36 -0.15 14.60
CA GLN A 97 -6.22 0.87 15.65
C GLN A 97 -6.96 0.45 16.92
N ASP A 98 -8.19 -0.06 16.81
CA ASP A 98 -9.00 -0.54 17.93
C ASP A 98 -8.30 -1.68 18.69
N LYS A 99 -7.51 -2.50 17.99
CA LYS A 99 -6.68 -3.58 18.54
C LYS A 99 -5.30 -3.12 19.03
N GLY A 100 -4.94 -1.84 18.88
CA GLY A 100 -3.63 -1.32 19.27
C GLY A 100 -2.47 -1.81 18.38
N LEU A 101 -2.75 -2.35 17.20
CA LEU A 101 -1.74 -2.83 16.25
C LEU A 101 -1.10 -1.69 15.45
N ILE A 102 -1.80 -0.56 15.34
CA ILE A 102 -1.26 0.69 14.83
C ILE A 102 -1.56 1.81 15.83
N GLU A 103 -0.66 2.79 15.88
CA GLU A 103 -0.90 4.07 16.51
C GLU A 103 -1.07 5.12 15.44
N SER A 104 -1.85 6.16 15.74
CA SER A 104 -1.99 7.30 14.86
C SER A 104 -2.04 8.61 15.61
N GLU A 105 -1.40 9.62 15.05
CA GLU A 105 -1.51 11.02 15.45
C GLU A 105 -2.44 11.70 14.45
N GLY A 106 -3.46 12.43 14.90
CA GLY A 106 -4.31 13.22 14.00
C GLY A 106 -5.39 12.45 13.22
N LEU A 107 -5.50 11.13 13.38
CA LEU A 107 -6.57 10.32 12.82
C LEU A 107 -7.61 9.97 13.90
N SER A 108 -8.88 10.27 13.62
CA SER A 108 -10.02 9.83 14.41
C SER A 108 -11.10 9.25 13.50
N TRP A 109 -12.18 8.70 14.07
CA TRP A 109 -13.28 8.10 13.31
C TRP A 109 -14.59 8.78 13.63
N GLY A 110 -15.39 9.06 12.61
CA GLY A 110 -16.68 9.75 12.72
C GLY A 110 -17.73 9.20 11.77
N SER A 111 -18.86 9.90 11.66
CA SER A 111 -19.90 9.56 10.69
C SER A 111 -19.51 10.03 9.28
N ILE A 112 -20.15 9.43 8.27
CA ILE A 112 -20.03 9.88 6.89
C ILE A 112 -20.41 11.36 6.73
N ASP A 113 -21.42 11.83 7.47
CA ASP A 113 -21.87 13.22 7.42
C ASP A 113 -20.80 14.17 7.93
N GLU A 114 -20.14 13.82 9.05
CA GLU A 114 -19.05 14.61 9.59
C GLU A 114 -17.84 14.62 8.63
N TRP A 115 -17.51 13.47 8.04
CA TRP A 115 -16.45 13.36 7.05
C TRP A 115 -16.73 14.22 5.81
N ARG A 116 -17.95 14.14 5.24
CA ARG A 116 -18.39 14.95 4.09
C ARG A 116 -18.31 16.44 4.40
N HIS A 117 -18.81 16.84 5.56
CA HIS A 117 -18.78 18.24 5.98
C HIS A 117 -17.34 18.76 6.13
N ARG A 118 -16.43 18.01 6.75
CA ARG A 118 -15.03 18.42 6.87
C ARG A 118 -14.34 18.53 5.52
N ARG A 119 -14.54 17.57 4.62
CA ARG A 119 -14.00 17.64 3.24
C ARG A 119 -14.51 18.85 2.48
N TRP A 120 -15.81 19.15 2.60
CA TRP A 120 -16.41 20.34 2.00
C TRP A 120 -15.74 21.61 2.52
N MET A 121 -15.65 21.77 3.85
CA MET A 121 -15.03 22.94 4.46
C MET A 121 -13.57 23.12 4.05
N ASN A 122 -12.80 22.03 3.93
CA ASN A 122 -11.41 22.09 3.49
C ASN A 122 -11.27 22.47 2.01
N ALA A 123 -12.15 21.94 1.14
CA ALA A 123 -12.10 22.22 -0.30
C ALA A 123 -12.49 23.66 -0.64
N VAL A 124 -13.39 24.24 0.15
CA VAL A 124 -13.95 25.57 -0.08
C VAL A 124 -13.12 26.68 0.60
N GLY A 125 -12.38 26.36 1.67
CA GLY A 125 -11.74 27.36 2.53
C GLY A 125 -12.76 28.17 3.37
N GLU A 126 -12.29 29.04 4.26
CA GLU A 126 -13.19 29.90 5.03
C GLU A 126 -13.86 30.95 4.12
N GLY A 127 -15.08 30.66 3.67
CA GLY A 127 -16.00 31.66 3.11
C GLY A 127 -15.96 31.86 1.58
N GLU A 128 -15.24 31.01 0.84
CA GLU A 128 -15.41 30.95 -0.62
C GLU A 128 -16.51 29.92 -0.97
N GLY A 129 -16.83 29.72 -2.24
CA GLY A 129 -17.77 28.69 -2.68
C GLY A 129 -17.07 27.84 -3.74
N LEU A 130 -17.45 26.57 -3.87
CA LEU A 130 -16.98 25.76 -5.00
C LEU A 130 -17.82 26.09 -6.23
N PHE A 131 -17.17 26.15 -7.40
CA PHE A 131 -17.84 26.40 -8.68
C PHE A 131 -17.32 25.42 -9.72
N PHE A 132 -18.16 25.00 -10.67
CA PHE A 132 -17.71 24.37 -11.90
C PHE A 132 -17.90 25.33 -13.08
N GLU A 133 -16.96 25.32 -14.02
CA GLU A 133 -17.07 26.07 -15.26
C GLU A 133 -17.87 25.24 -16.28
N ALA A 134 -19.04 25.75 -16.68
CA ALA A 134 -19.85 25.15 -17.72
C ALA A 134 -19.20 25.33 -19.10
N ALA A 135 -19.65 24.57 -20.10
CA ALA A 135 -19.10 24.60 -21.47
C ALA A 135 -19.20 25.97 -22.17
N ASP A 136 -20.04 26.87 -21.66
CA ASP A 136 -20.19 28.26 -22.13
C ASP A 136 -19.35 29.28 -21.33
N GLY A 137 -18.52 28.81 -20.40
CA GLY A 137 -17.67 29.64 -19.53
C GLY A 137 -18.38 30.16 -18.27
N THR A 138 -19.63 29.77 -18.02
CA THR A 138 -20.37 30.19 -16.82
C THR A 138 -19.87 29.43 -15.60
N LEU A 139 -19.52 30.15 -14.53
CA LEU A 139 -19.24 29.54 -13.22
C LEU A 139 -20.55 29.23 -12.50
N VAL A 140 -20.84 27.95 -12.31
CA VAL A 140 -22.03 27.48 -11.60
C VAL A 140 -21.63 27.06 -10.19
N PRO A 141 -22.25 27.63 -9.14
CA PRO A 141 -21.93 27.26 -7.77
C PRO A 141 -22.29 25.79 -7.54
N ILE A 142 -21.34 25.05 -7.00
CA ILE A 142 -21.58 23.73 -6.43
C ILE A 142 -22.23 24.01 -5.06
N PRO A 143 -23.46 23.56 -4.83
CA PRO A 143 -24.09 23.72 -3.53
C PRO A 143 -23.28 22.95 -2.49
N GLU A 144 -23.24 23.46 -1.24
CA GLU A 144 -22.79 22.65 -0.11
C GLU A 144 -23.47 21.30 -0.19
N SER A 145 -22.70 20.23 0.05
CA SER A 145 -23.23 18.88 0.12
C SER A 145 -24.37 18.90 1.11
N VAL A 146 -25.60 19.00 0.60
CA VAL A 146 -26.79 18.91 1.40
C VAL A 146 -26.79 17.45 1.82
N VAL A 147 -26.52 17.22 3.10
CA VAL A 147 -26.81 15.92 3.71
C VAL A 147 -28.32 15.75 3.53
N GLU A 148 -28.72 15.02 2.49
CA GLU A 148 -30.13 14.74 2.28
C GLU A 148 -30.65 14.08 3.56
N PRO A 149 -31.76 14.57 4.14
CA PRO A 149 -32.32 13.96 5.31
C PRO A 149 -32.66 12.50 4.98
N ARG A 150 -31.96 11.59 5.68
CA ARG A 150 -32.05 10.14 5.56
C ARG A 150 -33.47 9.66 5.26
N ASP A 151 -33.60 8.83 4.22
CA ASP A 151 -34.75 7.94 4.12
C ASP A 151 -34.55 6.76 5.09
N PRO A 152 -35.40 6.61 6.14
CA PRO A 152 -35.29 5.52 7.09
C PRO A 152 -35.53 4.13 6.47
N GLU A 153 -36.00 4.05 5.22
CA GLU A 153 -36.16 2.79 4.49
C GLU A 153 -34.95 2.44 3.59
N ASP A 154 -33.97 3.34 3.45
CA ASP A 154 -32.80 3.09 2.61
C ASP A 154 -31.81 2.17 3.35
N SER A 155 -31.90 0.87 3.10
CA SER A 155 -31.14 -0.17 3.79
C SER A 155 -29.67 -0.34 3.32
N PHE A 156 -29.10 0.64 2.62
CA PHE A 156 -27.71 0.56 2.15
C PHE A 156 -26.72 0.48 3.33
N SER A 157 -25.92 -0.58 3.42
CA SER A 157 -25.01 -0.89 4.55
C SER A 157 -23.99 0.19 4.97
N GLU A 158 -23.99 1.38 4.37
CA GLU A 158 -23.16 2.53 4.76
C GLU A 158 -23.45 3.04 6.20
N TYR A 159 -24.53 2.58 6.84
CA TYR A 159 -24.97 3.05 8.17
C TYR A 159 -24.11 2.57 9.35
N GLU A 160 -23.28 1.53 9.19
CA GLU A 160 -22.40 1.04 10.27
C GLU A 160 -20.91 1.38 10.03
N THR A 161 -20.58 1.91 8.86
CA THR A 161 -19.19 2.22 8.49
C THR A 161 -18.78 3.57 9.06
N THR A 162 -17.74 3.57 9.89
CA THR A 162 -17.13 4.79 10.42
C THR A 162 -16.08 5.33 9.46
N TRP A 163 -16.05 6.65 9.26
CA TRP A 163 -15.17 7.31 8.29
C TRP A 163 -13.99 8.00 8.97
N PRO A 164 -12.81 8.05 8.33
CA PRO A 164 -11.59 8.62 8.91
C PRO A 164 -11.64 10.15 8.89
N LEU A 165 -11.64 10.76 10.07
CA LEU A 165 -11.50 12.20 10.23
C LEU A 165 -10.01 12.55 10.36
N ILE A 166 -9.44 13.04 9.26
CA ILE A 166 -8.01 13.35 9.11
C ILE A 166 -7.74 14.79 9.53
N ARG A 167 -6.71 15.03 10.36
CA ARG A 167 -6.17 16.37 10.61
C ARG A 167 -5.13 16.70 9.53
N GLU A 168 -5.34 17.78 8.78
CA GLU A 168 -4.46 18.20 7.69
C GLU A 168 -3.00 18.35 8.16
N ASP A 169 -2.06 17.91 7.30
CA ASP A 169 -0.61 18.00 7.43
C ASP A 169 0.01 17.46 8.74
N ALA A 170 -0.75 16.69 9.51
CA ALA A 170 -0.30 16.14 10.78
C ALA A 170 -0.69 14.68 10.99
N THR A 171 -1.46 14.08 10.08
CA THR A 171 -1.95 12.72 10.29
C THR A 171 -0.86 11.71 9.98
N ARG A 172 -0.37 11.04 11.02
CA ARG A 172 0.65 10.00 10.96
C ARG A 172 0.09 8.69 11.44
N ILE A 173 0.47 7.61 10.79
CA ILE A 173 0.21 6.24 11.20
C ILE A 173 1.55 5.52 11.37
N ARG A 174 1.66 4.72 12.43
CA ARG A 174 2.81 3.85 12.68
C ARG A 174 2.34 2.49 13.18
N VAL A 175 3.02 1.43 12.76
CA VAL A 175 2.79 0.08 13.29
C VAL A 175 3.43 -0.04 14.67
N THR A 176 2.68 -0.50 15.66
CA THR A 176 3.16 -0.70 17.04
C THR A 176 3.99 -1.98 17.16
N ASP A 177 4.66 -2.17 18.29
CA ASP A 177 5.35 -3.45 18.61
C ASP A 177 4.39 -4.64 18.56
N GLU A 178 3.14 -4.45 19.00
CA GLU A 178 2.10 -5.48 18.97
C GLU A 178 1.67 -5.79 17.53
N GLY A 179 1.54 -4.76 16.67
CA GLY A 179 1.34 -4.94 15.24
C GLY A 179 2.44 -5.76 14.58
N TRP A 180 3.70 -5.47 14.91
CA TRP A 180 4.83 -6.26 14.41
C TRP A 180 4.85 -7.69 14.94
N ALA A 181 4.50 -7.92 16.20
CA ALA A 181 4.39 -9.26 16.77
C ALA A 181 3.28 -10.07 16.09
N ARG A 182 2.12 -9.45 15.82
CA ARG A 182 1.01 -10.07 15.10
C ARG A 182 1.40 -10.42 13.67
N MET A 183 2.12 -9.53 13.00
CA MET A 183 2.67 -9.77 11.66
C MET A 183 3.66 -10.94 11.67
N GLU A 184 4.53 -11.03 12.69
CA GLU A 184 5.46 -12.15 12.84
C GLU A 184 4.72 -13.48 13.00
N GLU A 185 3.72 -13.54 13.87
CA GLU A 185 2.91 -14.75 14.09
C GLU A 185 2.31 -15.25 12.77
N PHE A 186 1.68 -14.35 12.02
CA PHE A 186 1.13 -14.66 10.71
C PHE A 186 2.19 -15.18 9.73
N LEU A 187 3.36 -14.54 9.70
CA LEU A 187 4.43 -14.90 8.78
C LEU A 187 5.21 -16.14 9.18
N ARG A 188 5.25 -16.47 10.46
CA ARG A 188 5.96 -17.66 10.97
C ARG A 188 5.44 -18.92 10.32
N ASP A 189 4.13 -19.01 10.13
CA ASP A 189 3.48 -20.16 9.51
C ASP A 189 3.48 -20.05 7.98
N ALA A 190 3.48 -18.83 7.43
CA ALA A 190 3.47 -18.58 5.99
C ALA A 190 4.86 -18.62 5.33
N LEU A 191 5.94 -18.42 6.09
CA LEU A 191 7.30 -18.34 5.56
C LEU A 191 7.86 -19.72 5.25
N THR A 192 7.59 -20.17 4.03
CA THR A 192 8.27 -21.30 3.41
C THR A 192 9.30 -20.79 2.42
N LEU A 193 10.55 -20.72 2.86
CA LEU A 193 11.67 -20.38 1.97
C LEU A 193 12.06 -21.61 1.14
N GLY A 194 12.00 -21.44 -0.18
CA GLY A 194 12.44 -22.46 -1.13
C GLY A 194 13.92 -22.86 -0.97
N PRO A 195 14.37 -23.93 -1.63
CA PRO A 195 15.74 -24.45 -1.49
C PRO A 195 16.81 -23.41 -1.82
N ASP A 196 16.55 -22.54 -2.80
CA ASP A 196 17.44 -21.44 -3.21
C ASP A 196 17.68 -20.39 -2.10
N LEU A 197 16.74 -20.30 -1.16
CA LEU A 197 16.74 -19.36 -0.03
C LEU A 197 17.02 -20.07 1.31
N SER A 198 17.34 -21.37 1.31
CA SER A 198 17.60 -22.18 2.53
C SER A 198 18.68 -21.61 3.46
N ARG A 199 19.67 -20.93 2.89
CA ARG A 199 20.72 -20.25 3.67
C ARG A 199 20.17 -19.07 4.48
N ILE A 200 19.18 -18.35 3.96
CA ILE A 200 18.51 -17.25 4.67
C ILE A 200 17.78 -17.81 5.90
N SER A 201 17.08 -18.94 5.76
CA SER A 201 16.45 -19.64 6.90
C SER A 201 17.47 -20.01 7.97
N THR A 202 18.67 -20.43 7.56
CA THR A 202 19.75 -20.79 8.49
C THR A 202 20.27 -19.56 9.24
N LEU A 203 20.47 -18.44 8.54
CA LEU A 203 20.90 -17.18 9.14
C LEU A 203 19.89 -16.65 10.16
N LEU A 204 18.60 -16.68 9.83
CA LEU A 204 17.52 -16.30 10.75
C LEU A 204 17.52 -17.16 12.02
N LYS A 205 17.65 -18.49 11.87
CA LYS A 205 17.72 -19.43 13.01
C LYS A 205 18.94 -19.21 13.91
N LEU A 206 20.04 -18.75 13.34
CA LEU A 206 21.28 -18.44 14.07
C LEU A 206 21.29 -17.02 14.66
N GLY A 207 20.22 -16.24 14.48
CA GLY A 207 20.13 -14.87 14.98
C GLY A 207 20.86 -13.81 14.13
N PHE A 208 21.33 -14.17 12.93
CA PHE A 208 21.97 -13.23 11.99
C PHE A 208 20.92 -12.53 11.13
N ALA A 209 20.00 -11.81 11.78
CA ALA A 209 18.83 -11.18 11.19
C ALA A 209 19.17 -10.20 10.06
N ASP A 210 20.08 -9.24 10.32
CA ASP A 210 20.53 -8.25 9.34
C ASP A 210 21.16 -8.89 8.10
N THR A 211 21.96 -9.92 8.32
CA THR A 211 22.70 -10.65 7.30
C THR A 211 21.76 -11.50 6.46
N ALA A 212 20.75 -12.11 7.06
CA ALA A 212 19.70 -12.84 6.35
C ALA A 212 18.96 -11.93 5.36
N VAL A 213 18.58 -10.73 5.80
CA VAL A 213 17.87 -9.73 4.97
C VAL A 213 18.75 -9.23 3.82
N ARG A 214 20.03 -8.93 4.09
CA ARG A 214 21.02 -8.57 3.04
C ARG A 214 21.16 -9.68 2.01
N GLU A 215 21.34 -10.92 2.46
CA GLU A 215 21.55 -12.06 1.58
C GLU A 215 20.32 -12.33 0.71
N ALA A 216 19.11 -12.23 1.29
CA ALA A 216 17.86 -12.30 0.56
C ALA A 216 17.80 -11.25 -0.56
N THR A 217 18.16 -9.99 -0.25
CA THR A 217 18.16 -8.90 -1.22
C THR A 217 19.13 -9.16 -2.37
N VAL A 218 20.34 -9.64 -2.08
CA VAL A 218 21.35 -9.99 -3.09
C VAL A 218 20.89 -11.17 -3.96
N LYS A 219 20.21 -12.16 -3.37
CA LYS A 219 19.64 -13.30 -4.10
C LYS A 219 18.56 -12.85 -5.08
N LEU A 220 17.63 -11.99 -4.65
CA LEU A 220 16.61 -11.40 -5.51
C LEU A 220 17.24 -10.62 -6.67
N GLU A 221 18.19 -9.73 -6.40
CA GLU A 221 18.90 -8.97 -7.45
C GLU A 221 19.61 -9.90 -8.45
N SER A 222 20.33 -10.90 -7.94
CA SER A 222 21.06 -11.86 -8.77
C SER A 222 20.12 -12.70 -9.64
N MET A 223 18.94 -13.08 -9.12
CA MET A 223 17.92 -13.79 -9.88
C MET A 223 17.38 -12.90 -11.01
N LEU A 224 16.95 -11.69 -10.69
CA LEU A 224 16.38 -10.75 -11.67
C LEU A 224 17.39 -10.41 -12.78
N LYS A 225 18.66 -10.17 -12.42
CA LYS A 225 19.73 -9.90 -13.39
C LYS A 225 19.99 -11.08 -14.33
N ARG A 226 19.94 -12.31 -13.82
CA ARG A 226 20.10 -13.52 -14.63
C ARG A 226 18.95 -13.70 -15.60
N ARG A 227 17.70 -13.56 -15.15
CA ARG A 227 16.52 -13.67 -16.02
C ARG A 227 16.54 -12.61 -17.14
N LEU A 228 16.87 -11.37 -16.80
CA LEU A 228 16.92 -10.27 -17.75
C LEU A 228 18.21 -10.17 -18.57
N ASN A 229 19.18 -11.05 -18.32
CA ASN A 229 20.54 -11.00 -18.90
C ASN A 229 21.14 -9.59 -18.90
N THR A 230 21.22 -8.97 -17.72
CA THR A 230 21.67 -7.58 -17.55
C THR A 230 22.70 -7.42 -16.46
N ASP A 231 23.54 -6.39 -16.60
CA ASP A 231 24.48 -5.90 -15.59
C ASP A 231 23.93 -4.71 -14.80
N LYS A 232 22.70 -4.24 -15.06
CA LYS A 232 22.08 -3.12 -14.34
C LYS A 232 21.83 -3.45 -12.87
N TYR A 233 21.79 -2.41 -12.03
CA TYR A 233 21.55 -2.50 -10.59
C TYR A 233 20.59 -1.40 -10.11
N GLY A 234 20.00 -1.59 -8.93
CA GLY A 234 19.20 -0.56 -8.25
C GLY A 234 18.10 0.01 -9.14
N ARG A 235 17.98 1.34 -9.20
CA ARG A 235 16.93 2.01 -9.99
C ARG A 235 16.97 1.66 -11.48
N ALA A 236 18.16 1.55 -12.08
CA ALA A 236 18.28 1.21 -13.49
C ALA A 236 17.77 -0.20 -13.80
N LEU A 237 17.93 -1.14 -12.85
CA LEU A 237 17.35 -2.48 -12.95
C LEU A 237 15.83 -2.43 -12.82
N ILE A 238 15.30 -1.67 -11.85
CA ILE A 238 13.84 -1.51 -11.65
C ILE A 238 13.18 -0.91 -12.90
N SER A 239 13.75 0.15 -13.49
CA SER A 239 13.21 0.74 -14.72
C SER A 239 13.21 -0.26 -15.89
N LEU A 240 14.25 -1.10 -16.00
CA LEU A 240 14.26 -2.15 -17.02
C LEU A 240 13.17 -3.19 -16.76
N ILE A 241 12.97 -3.61 -15.51
CA ILE A 241 11.90 -4.56 -15.13
C ILE A 241 10.53 -3.98 -15.50
N ASP A 242 10.26 -2.72 -15.13
CA ASP A 242 8.99 -2.05 -15.44
C ASP A 242 8.70 -2.05 -16.95
N SER A 243 9.68 -1.67 -17.77
CA SER A 243 9.55 -1.71 -19.23
C SER A 243 9.33 -3.13 -19.78
N ARG A 244 9.90 -4.17 -19.15
CA ARG A 244 9.73 -5.57 -19.59
C ARG A 244 8.35 -6.10 -19.24
N LEU A 245 7.87 -5.82 -18.04
CA LEU A 245 6.52 -6.14 -17.61
C LEU A 245 5.48 -5.46 -18.52
N GLU A 246 5.73 -4.20 -18.89
CA GLU A 246 4.91 -3.48 -19.86
C GLU A 246 4.89 -4.16 -21.24
N GLN A 247 6.06 -4.54 -21.77
CA GLN A 247 6.18 -5.22 -23.06
C GLN A 247 5.53 -6.62 -23.06
N ALA A 248 5.55 -7.31 -21.91
CA ALA A 248 4.89 -8.58 -21.72
C ALA A 248 3.35 -8.45 -21.58
N GLY A 249 2.81 -7.22 -21.58
CA GLY A 249 1.37 -6.98 -21.45
C GLY A 249 0.85 -7.27 -20.04
N ILE A 250 1.72 -7.24 -19.03
CA ILE A 250 1.31 -7.38 -17.64
C ILE A 250 0.42 -6.21 -17.27
N ASP A 251 -0.70 -6.52 -16.63
CA ASP A 251 -1.65 -5.55 -16.12
C ASP A 251 -0.94 -4.41 -15.37
N SER A 252 -1.32 -3.17 -15.70
CA SER A 252 -0.66 -1.95 -15.23
C SER A 252 -0.67 -1.85 -13.70
N THR A 253 -1.75 -2.34 -13.10
CA THR A 253 -1.97 -2.39 -11.65
C THR A 253 -1.00 -3.38 -11.00
N TYR A 254 -0.95 -4.61 -11.48
CA TYR A 254 -0.05 -5.63 -10.94
C TYR A 254 1.43 -5.24 -11.16
N ARG A 255 1.75 -4.65 -12.31
CA ARG A 255 3.07 -4.08 -12.60
C ARG A 255 3.48 -3.02 -11.56
N ARG A 256 2.59 -2.08 -11.23
CA ARG A 256 2.83 -1.04 -10.20
C ARG A 256 3.10 -1.65 -8.82
N ILE A 257 2.38 -2.70 -8.43
CA ILE A 257 2.62 -3.41 -7.16
C ILE A 257 4.03 -3.99 -7.14
N VAL A 258 4.39 -4.77 -8.16
CA VAL A 258 5.70 -5.43 -8.26
C VAL A 258 6.83 -4.40 -8.24
N VAL A 259 6.71 -3.33 -9.04
CA VAL A 259 7.70 -2.25 -9.11
C VAL A 259 7.83 -1.52 -7.78
N THR A 260 6.72 -1.23 -7.08
CA THR A 260 6.74 -0.58 -5.77
C THR A 260 7.43 -1.45 -4.73
N ARG A 261 7.11 -2.74 -4.67
CA ARG A 261 7.75 -3.69 -3.76
C ARG A 261 9.26 -3.80 -4.02
N LEU A 262 9.68 -3.85 -5.28
CA LEU A 262 11.10 -3.79 -5.64
C LEU A 262 11.74 -2.49 -5.17
N ARG A 263 11.11 -1.34 -5.40
CA ARG A 263 11.60 -0.04 -4.94
C ARG A 263 11.76 -0.01 -3.42
N THR A 264 10.80 -0.55 -2.67
CA THR A 264 10.88 -0.68 -1.20
C THR A 264 12.10 -1.52 -0.78
N VAL A 265 12.29 -2.69 -1.40
CA VAL A 265 13.45 -3.57 -1.11
C VAL A 265 14.78 -2.85 -1.40
N TYR A 266 14.94 -2.25 -2.58
CA TYR A 266 16.21 -1.60 -2.92
C TYR A 266 16.45 -0.26 -2.22
N THR A 267 15.37 0.45 -1.84
CA THR A 267 15.48 1.77 -1.21
C THR A 267 15.65 1.68 0.30
N PHE A 268 14.80 0.91 0.98
CA PHE A 268 14.79 0.86 2.44
C PHE A 268 15.62 -0.29 2.95
N VAL A 269 15.36 -1.49 2.43
CA VAL A 269 15.97 -2.70 2.97
C VAL A 269 17.46 -2.73 2.63
N ARG A 270 17.82 -2.56 1.35
CA ARG A 270 19.23 -2.53 0.96
C ARG A 270 19.97 -1.35 1.57
N ASN A 271 19.44 -0.12 1.57
CA ASN A 271 20.23 1.00 2.12
C ASN A 271 20.34 0.94 3.64
N LYS A 272 19.26 0.60 4.37
CA LYS A 272 19.29 0.43 5.83
C LYS A 272 20.31 -0.63 6.21
N PHE A 273 20.28 -1.79 5.57
CA PHE A 273 21.14 -2.90 5.97
C PHE A 273 22.49 -2.91 5.26
N ALA A 274 22.65 -2.55 3.99
CA ALA A 274 23.96 -2.60 3.32
C ALA A 274 24.98 -1.58 3.85
N HIS A 275 24.51 -0.46 4.42
CA HIS A 275 25.39 0.60 4.92
C HIS A 275 25.46 0.68 6.44
N ASN A 276 24.44 0.17 7.16
CA ASN A 276 24.46 0.08 8.63
C ASN A 276 24.36 -1.39 9.07
N THR A 277 25.27 -1.82 9.93
CA THR A 277 25.09 -3.02 10.76
C THR A 277 24.20 -2.66 11.93
N ASP A 278 22.89 -2.83 11.74
CA ASP A 278 21.95 -2.78 12.84
C ASP A 278 21.96 -4.14 13.55
N HIS A 279 22.75 -4.22 14.62
CA HIS A 279 22.85 -5.44 15.43
C HIS A 279 21.59 -5.72 16.26
N HIS A 280 20.59 -4.83 16.23
CA HIS A 280 19.37 -4.93 17.01
C HIS A 280 18.12 -5.13 16.17
N LEU A 281 18.25 -5.44 14.86
CA LEU A 281 17.11 -5.78 14.02
C LEU A 281 16.30 -6.92 14.66
N PRO A 282 15.04 -6.69 15.07
CA PRO A 282 14.20 -7.75 15.62
C PRO A 282 14.04 -8.89 14.62
N VAL A 283 14.07 -10.13 15.11
CA VAL A 283 13.88 -11.32 14.26
C VAL A 283 12.53 -11.29 13.55
N SER A 284 11.52 -10.70 14.18
CA SER A 284 10.19 -10.43 13.60
C SER A 284 10.27 -9.57 12.34
N GLU A 285 10.93 -8.41 12.43
CA GLU A 285 11.15 -7.49 11.31
C GLU A 285 11.95 -8.19 10.20
N ALA A 286 13.00 -8.94 10.56
CA ALA A 286 13.81 -9.68 9.60
C ALA A 286 13.01 -10.76 8.86
N ASN A 287 12.20 -11.54 9.58
CA ASN A 287 11.32 -12.55 8.98
C ASN A 287 10.35 -11.91 7.98
N ALA A 288 9.74 -10.77 8.33
CA ALA A 288 8.84 -10.04 7.44
C ALA A 288 9.53 -9.52 6.18
N LEU A 289 10.71 -8.94 6.32
CA LEU A 289 11.49 -8.48 5.18
C LEU A 289 11.93 -9.65 4.29
N CYS A 290 12.43 -10.74 4.88
CA CYS A 290 12.81 -11.94 4.14
C CYS A 290 11.62 -12.59 3.43
N TRP A 291 10.44 -12.65 4.05
CA TRP A 291 9.23 -13.15 3.42
C TRP A 291 8.85 -12.35 2.18
N ARG A 292 8.90 -11.01 2.26
CA ARG A 292 8.58 -10.14 1.10
C ARG A 292 9.57 -10.33 -0.03
N ILE A 293 10.85 -10.44 0.30
CA ILE A 293 11.88 -10.69 -0.71
C ILE A 293 11.67 -12.07 -1.33
N ALA A 294 11.30 -13.08 -0.56
CA ALA A 294 11.00 -14.41 -1.04
C ALA A 294 9.73 -14.44 -1.91
N SER A 295 8.66 -13.75 -1.53
CA SER A 295 7.43 -13.67 -2.32
C SER A 295 7.64 -12.94 -3.64
N LEU A 296 8.51 -11.93 -3.67
CA LEU A 296 9.02 -11.40 -4.92
C LEU A 296 9.85 -12.43 -5.65
N TYR A 297 10.85 -13.08 -5.03
CA TYR A 297 11.73 -14.06 -5.68
C TYR A 297 10.95 -15.18 -6.38
N ASP A 298 9.93 -15.71 -5.73
CA ASP A 298 9.08 -16.82 -6.19
C ASP A 298 7.86 -16.34 -7.00
N SER A 299 7.76 -15.05 -7.33
CA SER A 299 6.62 -14.53 -8.08
C SER A 299 6.55 -15.14 -9.49
N PRO A 300 5.38 -15.63 -9.92
CA PRO A 300 5.20 -16.19 -11.26
C PRO A 300 5.32 -15.13 -12.36
N VAL A 301 5.26 -13.83 -12.01
CA VAL A 301 5.39 -12.74 -12.99
C VAL A 301 6.72 -12.79 -13.73
N TRP A 302 7.74 -13.41 -13.14
CA TRP A 302 9.05 -13.53 -13.77
C TRP A 302 9.09 -14.57 -14.90
N ASP A 303 8.08 -15.42 -15.03
CA ASP A 303 8.01 -16.40 -16.12
C ASP A 303 7.53 -15.73 -17.43
N GLU A 304 6.96 -14.53 -17.32
CA GLU A 304 6.50 -13.68 -18.44
C GLU A 304 7.59 -12.70 -18.93
N VAL A 305 8.75 -12.63 -18.24
CA VAL A 305 9.80 -11.61 -18.40
C VAL A 305 11.13 -12.17 -18.89
#